data_AF-A0A2G6K8K8-F1
#
_entry.id   AF-A0A2G6K8K8-F1
#
_cell.length_a   1.000
_cell.length_b   1.000
_cell.length_c   1.000
_cell.angle_alpha   90.00
_cell.angle_beta   90.00
_cell.angle_gamma   90.00
#
_symmetry.space_group_name_H-M   'P 1'
#
loop_
_entity.id
_entity.type
_entity.pdbx_description
1 polymer ?
#
loop_
_entity_poly.entity_id
_entity_poly.type
_entity_poly.pdbx_seq_one_letter_code
_entity_poly.pdbx_strand_id
1 'polypeptide(L)'
;FSAGMSPSEKVDLSGALIYVAPVEDVAGVNGTVDSYGFEVDAEMNYKLADNLKYVLTGAFASLEEDWQGESSAFQIMNRLEFKF
;
A
#
# COMPACT_ATOMS: atom_id res chain seq x y z
N PHE A 1 -4.77 8.65 -5.75
CA PHE A 1 -5.42 8.10 -6.96
C PHE A 1 -5.36 6.59 -6.89
N SER A 2 -6.39 5.86 -7.29
CA SER A 2 -6.36 4.40 -7.35
C SER A 2 -6.96 3.88 -8.65
N ALA A 3 -6.50 2.72 -9.08
CA ALA A 3 -6.97 2.01 -10.26
C ALA A 3 -6.97 0.51 -10.01
N GLY A 4 -7.83 -0.21 -10.73
CA GLY A 4 -7.87 -1.66 -10.67
C GLY A 4 -8.32 -2.27 -11.99
N MET A 5 -7.95 -3.53 -12.20
CA MET A 5 -8.35 -4.33 -13.34
C MET A 5 -8.49 -5.80 -12.94
N SER A 6 -9.42 -6.48 -13.61
CA SER A 6 -9.63 -7.91 -13.45
C SER A 6 -9.33 -8.60 -14.79
N PRO A 7 -8.06 -8.94 -15.08
CA PRO A 7 -7.69 -9.55 -16.36
C PRO A 7 -8.33 -10.93 -16.58
N SER A 8 -8.85 -11.56 -15.52
CA SER A 8 -9.66 -12.78 -15.60
C SER A 8 -10.59 -12.88 -14.39
N GLU A 9 -11.51 -13.85 -14.39
CA GLU A 9 -12.36 -14.17 -13.23
C GLU A 9 -11.59 -14.65 -11.99
N LYS A 10 -10.30 -14.97 -12.14
CA LYS A 10 -9.46 -15.49 -11.06
C LYS A 10 -8.46 -14.48 -10.51
N VAL A 11 -8.26 -13.35 -11.19
CA VAL A 11 -7.19 -12.41 -10.88
C VAL A 11 -7.79 -11.01 -10.80
N ASP A 12 -7.61 -10.36 -9.66
CA ASP A 12 -7.87 -8.94 -9.49
C ASP A 12 -6.57 -8.23 -9.14
N LEU A 13 -6.26 -7.17 -9.87
CA LEU A 13 -5.12 -6.31 -9.64
C LEU A 13 -5.62 -4.93 -9.26
N SER A 14 -5.07 -4.34 -8.20
CA SER A 14 -5.34 -2.96 -7.84
C SER A 14 -4.05 -2.26 -7.45
N GLY A 15 -4.05 -0.95 -7.57
CA GLY A 15 -2.96 -0.12 -7.07
C GLY A 15 -3.44 1.27 -6.73
N ALA A 16 -2.68 1.92 -5.86
CA ALA A 16 -2.91 3.29 -5.46
C ALA A 16 -1.59 4.07 -5.48
N LEU A 17 -1.71 5.35 -5.85
CA LEU A 17 -0.68 6.36 -5.62
C LEU A 17 -1.26 7.35 -4.61
N ILE A 18 -0.62 7.45 -3.45
CA ILE A 18 -0.93 8.38 -2.39
C ILE A 18 0.16 9.44 -2.40
N TYR A 19 -0.24 10.70 -2.36
CA TYR A 19 0.68 11.81 -2.18
C TYR A 19 0.48 12.36 -0.78
N VAL A 20 1.57 12.53 -0.05
CA VAL A 20 1.59 13.08 1.30
C VAL A 20 2.16 14.48 1.20
N ALA A 21 1.37 15.46 1.66
CA ALA A 21 1.82 16.84 1.82
C ALA A 21 2.15 17.07 3.31
N PRO A 22 3.13 17.94 3.61
CA PRO A 22 3.45 18.30 4.97
C PRO A 22 2.24 18.96 5.62
N VAL A 23 2.01 18.61 6.88
CA VAL A 23 0.94 19.20 7.70
C VAL A 23 1.58 19.72 8.98
N GLU A 24 1.45 21.02 9.22
CA GLU A 24 1.79 21.61 10.52
C GLU A 24 0.80 21.06 11.56
N ASP A 25 1.31 20.41 12.61
CA ASP A 25 0.55 19.83 13.73
C ASP A 25 -0.47 18.73 13.36
N VAL A 26 0.01 17.49 13.18
CA VAL A 26 -0.88 16.31 13.22
C VAL A 26 -1.17 15.95 14.68
N ALA A 27 -2.30 16.42 15.20
CA ALA A 27 -2.75 16.09 16.55
C ALA A 27 -2.82 14.56 16.76
N GLY A 28 -1.97 14.03 17.65
CA GLY A 28 -1.92 12.61 18.00
C GLY A 28 -0.76 11.82 17.40
N VAL A 29 0.09 12.44 16.58
CA VAL A 29 1.36 11.85 16.12
C VAL A 29 2.50 12.54 16.87
N ASN A 30 3.33 11.77 17.57
CA ASN A 30 4.58 12.26 18.14
C ASN A 30 5.59 12.46 16.98
N GLY A 31 5.51 13.59 16.30
CA GLY A 31 6.43 13.96 15.22
C GLY A 31 5.83 14.99 14.28
N THR A 32 6.68 15.87 13.76
CA THR A 32 6.36 16.74 12.64
C THR A 32 6.57 15.95 11.35
N VAL A 33 5.58 15.92 10.46
CA VAL A 33 5.77 15.51 9.06
C VAL A 33 5.90 16.79 8.25
N ASP A 34 7.12 17.30 8.15
CA ASP A 34 7.44 18.55 7.45
C ASP A 34 7.83 18.33 5.99
N SER A 35 7.88 17.08 5.51
CA SER A 35 8.29 16.74 4.15
C SER A 35 7.16 16.20 3.29
N TYR A 36 7.29 16.44 1.98
CA TYR A 36 6.44 15.82 0.98
C TYR A 36 6.83 14.36 0.78
N GLY A 37 5.90 13.56 0.30
CA GLY A 37 6.20 12.19 -0.05
C GLY A 37 5.14 11.56 -0.93
N PHE A 38 5.39 10.30 -1.27
CA PHE A 38 4.42 9.48 -1.96
C PHE A 38 4.48 8.03 -1.48
N GLU A 39 3.37 7.35 -1.60
CA GLU A 39 3.25 5.91 -1.40
C GLU A 39 2.61 5.28 -2.63
N VAL A 40 3.17 4.16 -3.07
CA VAL A 40 2.63 3.33 -4.14
C VAL A 40 2.25 1.99 -3.54
N ASP A 41 0.96 1.67 -3.63
CA ASP A 41 0.41 0.39 -3.26
C ASP A 41 0.09 -0.44 -4.50
N ALA A 42 0.31 -1.74 -4.38
CA ALA A 42 -0.16 -2.74 -5.33
C ALA A 42 -0.73 -3.94 -4.58
N GLU A 43 -1.88 -4.43 -5.01
CA GLU A 43 -2.48 -5.66 -4.49
C GLU A 43 -2.88 -6.58 -5.65
N MET A 44 -2.49 -7.84 -5.56
CA MET A 44 -2.96 -8.92 -6.41
C MET A 44 -3.77 -9.91 -5.57
N ASN A 45 -5.03 -10.10 -5.94
CA ASN A 45 -5.86 -11.17 -5.44
C ASN A 45 -5.93 -12.29 -6.48
N TYR A 46 -5.67 -13.52 -6.05
CA TYR A 46 -5.77 -14.72 -6.88
C TYR A 46 -6.74 -15.73 -6.27
N LYS A 47 -7.82 -16.03 -6.98
CA LYS A 47 -8.79 -17.06 -6.60
C LYS A 47 -8.22 -18.46 -6.89
N LEU A 48 -7.86 -19.17 -5.83
CA LEU A 48 -7.35 -20.54 -5.90
C LEU A 48 -8.50 -21.56 -5.98
N ALA A 49 -9.56 -21.32 -5.20
CA ALA A 49 -10.80 -22.11 -5.19
C ALA A 49 -11.99 -21.20 -4.80
N ASP A 50 -13.21 -21.72 -4.82
CA ASP A 50 -14.41 -20.93 -4.46
C ASP A 50 -14.37 -20.36 -3.04
N ASN A 51 -13.67 -21.04 -2.13
CA ASN A 51 -13.52 -20.68 -0.73
C ASN A 51 -12.09 -20.29 -0.32
N LEU A 52 -11.16 -20.17 -1.28
CA LEU A 52 -9.75 -19.89 -1.00
C LEU A 52 -9.19 -18.86 -1.99
N LYS A 53 -8.63 -17.79 -1.45
CA LYS A 53 -7.85 -16.82 -2.25
C LYS A 53 -6.48 -16.56 -1.64
N TYR A 54 -5.53 -16.29 -2.52
CA TYR A 54 -4.21 -15.77 -2.20
C TYR A 54 -4.19 -14.26 -2.46
N VAL A 55 -3.59 -13.50 -1.55
CA VAL A 55 -3.45 -12.05 -1.64
C VAL A 55 -1.97 -11.70 -1.49
N LEU A 56 -1.44 -10.97 -2.47
CA LEU A 56 -0.11 -10.38 -2.43
C LEU A 56 -0.28 -8.86 -2.39
N THR A 57 0.28 -8.22 -1.38
CA THR A 57 0.30 -6.77 -1.23
C THR A 57 1.74 -6.29 -1.23
N GLY A 58 2.04 -5.26 -2.01
CA GLY A 58 3.31 -4.55 -2.00
C GLY A 58 3.06 -3.07 -1.79
N ALA A 59 3.85 -2.44 -0.92
CA ALA A 59 3.81 -1.02 -0.66
C ALA A 59 5.23 -0.44 -0.71
N PHE A 60 5.38 0.71 -1.34
CA PHE A 60 6.61 1.48 -1.35
C PHE A 60 6.28 2.92 -0.99
N ALA A 61 6.90 3.45 0.06
CA ALA A 61 6.77 4.84 0.47
C ALA A 61 8.13 5.54 0.35
N SER A 62 8.11 6.80 -0.07
CA SER A 62 9.28 7.67 -0.10
C SER A 62 8.91 9.05 0.39
N LEU A 63 9.82 9.66 1.13
CA LEU A 63 9.74 11.02 1.62
C LEU A 63 10.87 11.86 0.99
N GLU A 64 10.62 13.14 0.79
CA GLU A 64 11.60 14.09 0.25
C GLU A 64 12.74 14.35 1.24
N GLU A 65 12.40 14.41 2.52
CA GLU A 65 13.37 14.52 3.62
C GLU A 65 13.35 13.28 4.49
N ASP A 66 14.51 12.94 5.05
CA ASP A 66 14.72 11.76 5.88
C ASP A 66 13.79 11.78 7.10
N TRP A 67 12.85 10.85 7.17
CA TRP A 67 12.08 10.60 8.39
C TRP A 67 12.78 9.50 9.18
N GLN A 68 13.24 9.80 10.39
CA GLN A 68 13.94 8.83 11.26
C GLN A 68 15.18 8.18 10.63
N GLY A 69 15.84 8.87 9.70
CA GLY A 69 17.05 8.37 9.03
C GLY A 69 16.79 7.45 7.83
N GLU A 70 15.52 7.30 7.43
CA GLU A 70 15.13 6.60 6.22
C GLU A 70 14.30 7.53 5.33
N SER A 71 14.70 7.66 4.06
CA SER A 71 13.95 8.41 3.04
C SER A 71 12.94 7.54 2.29
N SER A 72 12.96 6.22 2.51
CA SER A 72 12.03 5.29 1.87
C SER A 72 11.83 4.01 2.68
N ALA A 73 10.64 3.43 2.53
CA ALA A 73 10.25 2.18 3.14
C ALA A 73 9.61 1.25 2.10
N PHE A 74 9.84 -0.05 2.24
CA PHE A 74 9.27 -1.06 1.36
C PHE A 74 8.72 -2.24 2.15
N GLN A 75 7.52 -2.69 1.79
CA GLN A 75 6.86 -3.82 2.42
C GLN A 75 6.25 -4.75 1.37
N ILE A 76 6.40 -6.06 1.59
CA ILE A 76 5.63 -7.10 0.89
C ILE A 76 4.91 -7.95 1.92
N MET A 77 3.63 -8.21 1.69
CA MET A 77 2.80 -9.12 2.49
C MET A 77 2.16 -10.19 1.61
N ASN A 78 2.11 -11.42 2.13
CA ASN A 78 1.45 -12.55 1.51
C ASN A 78 0.39 -13.08 2.48
N ARG A 79 -0.84 -13.30 2.01
CA ARG A 79 -1.95 -13.79 2.82
C ARG A 79 -2.75 -14.86 2.09
N LEU A 80 -3.16 -15.90 2.80
CA LEU A 80 -4.19 -16.84 2.36
C LEU A 80 -5.47 -16.53 3.13
N GLU A 81 -6.56 -16.30 2.41
CA GLU A 81 -7.88 -16.06 3.00
C GLU A 81 -8.81 -17.22 2.67
N PHE A 82 -9.37 -17.82 3.72
CA PHE A 82 -10.38 -18.86 3.65
C PHE A 82 -11.75 -18.25 3.95
N LYS A 83 -12.73 -18.52 3.10
CA LYS A 83 -14.14 -18.25 3.41
C LYS A 83 -14.79 -19.55 3.87
N PHE A 84 -15.26 -19.59 5.11
CA PHE A 84 -16.00 -20.72 5.67
C PHE A 84 -17.50 -20.49 5.54
#